data_AF-A0AAF0B6B2-F1
#
_entry.id   AF-A0AAF0B6B2-F1
#
_cell.length_a   1.000
_cell.length_b   1.000
_cell.length_c   1.000
_cell.angle_alpha   90.00
_cell.angle_beta   90.00
_cell.angle_gamma   90.00
#
_symmetry.space_group_name_H-M   'P 1'
#
loop_
_entity.id
_entity.type
_entity.pdbx_description
1 polymer ?
#
loop_
_entity_poly.entity_id
_entity_poly.type
_entity_poly.pdbx_seq_one_letter_code
_entity_poly.pdbx_strand_id
1 'polypeptide(L)'
;MDDSLCGQIDFLGKYLPDNSDKTTILDFYGNDSFKNYCPSANCDSELEKITIGFLWLLEKYCSISKSKNCNENNNNPFFLYMISWLSYKLNKNSKHNFTKISDFYNKHVNDNNFINDASKFKNLKETINKKKDFLDINIDDMSKFYDAFKFLCSMYGNLAMGKYDELSNNAIHFLNKYTDLNDYYNVKGTTHSQILSALLTDYNKLKTDYAKKNTNPKELPILPTGIATKSFLRNSSIQISVIPMTFIFCALLIYLGIVYKRSSFDFRKRLQKLNLRIKKIKRKINH
;
A
#
# COMPACT_ATOMS: atom_id res chain seq x y z
N MET A 1 -6.72 -11.25 10.28
CA MET A 1 -7.65 -11.18 9.15
C MET A 1 -8.39 -12.52 8.99
N ASP A 2 -9.56 -12.50 8.36
CA ASP A 2 -10.20 -13.69 7.77
C ASP A 2 -9.66 -13.80 6.34
N ASP A 3 -9.12 -14.95 5.96
CA ASP A 3 -8.53 -15.18 4.63
C ASP A 3 -9.56 -15.05 3.50
N SER A 4 -10.86 -15.04 3.85
CA SER A 4 -11.98 -14.92 2.92
C SER A 4 -11.91 -13.67 2.03
N LEU A 5 -11.55 -12.48 2.56
CA LEU A 5 -11.51 -11.24 1.75
C LEU A 5 -10.35 -11.25 0.75
N CYS A 6 -9.14 -11.63 1.16
CA CYS A 6 -8.01 -11.68 0.24
C CYS A 6 -8.28 -12.64 -0.91
N GLY A 7 -8.93 -13.78 -0.63
CA GLY A 7 -9.41 -14.68 -1.68
C GLY A 7 -10.38 -14.01 -2.67
N GLN A 8 -11.32 -13.17 -2.19
CA GLN A 8 -12.24 -12.44 -3.09
C GLN A 8 -11.50 -11.38 -3.93
N ILE A 9 -10.55 -10.65 -3.33
CA ILE A 9 -9.76 -9.62 -4.03
C ILE A 9 -8.85 -10.27 -5.07
N ASP A 10 -8.16 -11.36 -4.74
CA ASP A 10 -7.33 -12.12 -5.67
C ASP A 10 -8.16 -12.72 -6.81
N PHE A 11 -9.36 -13.21 -6.50
CA PHE A 11 -10.31 -13.69 -7.51
C PHE A 11 -10.71 -12.57 -8.47
N LEU A 12 -11.11 -11.41 -7.95
CA LEU A 12 -11.48 -10.26 -8.76
C LEU A 12 -10.28 -9.75 -9.57
N GLY A 13 -9.07 -9.82 -9.03
CA GLY A 13 -7.82 -9.47 -9.70
C GLY A 13 -7.52 -10.28 -10.97
N LYS A 14 -8.11 -11.47 -11.14
CA LYS A 14 -8.00 -12.26 -12.37
C LYS A 14 -8.80 -11.66 -13.54
N TYR A 15 -9.86 -10.91 -13.23
CA TYR A 15 -10.72 -10.23 -14.19
C TYR A 15 -10.42 -8.73 -14.29
N LEU A 16 -9.91 -8.13 -13.21
CA LEU A 16 -9.49 -6.73 -13.12
C LEU A 16 -8.06 -6.68 -12.57
N PRO A 17 -7.03 -6.95 -13.38
CA PRO A 17 -5.64 -6.92 -12.93
C PRO A 17 -5.21 -5.52 -12.48
N ASP A 18 -4.26 -5.45 -11.55
CA ASP A 18 -3.74 -4.17 -11.02
C ASP A 18 -2.78 -3.45 -11.98
N ASN A 19 -2.17 -4.19 -12.90
CA ASN A 19 -1.23 -3.67 -13.89
C ASN A 19 -1.91 -3.65 -15.26
N SER A 20 -1.92 -2.48 -15.91
CA SER A 20 -2.45 -2.29 -17.26
C SER A 20 -1.78 -3.18 -18.32
N ASP A 21 -0.53 -3.58 -18.08
CA ASP A 21 0.29 -4.32 -19.05
C ASP A 21 0.08 -5.84 -18.95
N LYS A 22 -0.67 -6.30 -17.94
CA LYS A 22 -1.05 -7.72 -17.84
C LYS A 22 -2.36 -7.93 -18.57
N THR A 23 -2.33 -8.81 -19.58
CA THR A 23 -3.53 -9.27 -20.28
C THR A 23 -4.54 -9.79 -19.26
N THR A 24 -5.79 -9.31 -19.34
CA THR A 24 -6.89 -9.87 -18.55
C THR A 24 -6.95 -11.37 -18.82
N ILE A 25 -6.76 -12.17 -17.77
CA ILE A 25 -6.61 -13.63 -17.89
C ILE A 25 -7.94 -14.29 -18.25
N LEU A 26 -9.04 -13.66 -17.83
CA LEU A 26 -10.40 -14.20 -17.94
C LEU A 26 -11.35 -13.16 -18.54
N ASP A 27 -12.31 -13.63 -19.33
CA ASP A 27 -13.42 -12.80 -19.78
C ASP A 27 -14.22 -12.31 -18.57
N PHE A 28 -14.32 -10.98 -18.40
CA PHE A 28 -15.06 -10.35 -17.31
C PHE A 28 -16.52 -10.84 -17.28
N TYR A 29 -17.16 -10.96 -18.46
CA TYR A 29 -18.53 -11.45 -18.56
C TYR A 29 -18.64 -12.96 -18.67
N GLY A 30 -17.51 -13.68 -18.67
CA GLY A 30 -17.51 -15.14 -18.52
C GLY A 30 -17.97 -15.58 -17.11
N ASN A 31 -18.01 -14.66 -16.15
CA ASN A 31 -18.48 -14.94 -14.79
C ASN A 31 -19.94 -14.48 -14.59
N ASP A 32 -20.84 -15.46 -14.39
CA ASP A 32 -22.26 -15.21 -14.16
C ASP A 32 -22.55 -14.36 -12.91
N SER A 33 -21.62 -14.32 -11.94
CA SER A 33 -21.76 -13.46 -10.76
C SER A 33 -21.73 -11.98 -11.12
N PHE A 34 -20.94 -11.58 -12.12
CA PHE A 34 -20.78 -10.18 -12.54
C PHE A 34 -21.93 -9.72 -13.43
N LYS A 35 -22.53 -10.63 -14.22
CA LYS A 35 -23.72 -10.34 -15.04
C LYS A 35 -24.91 -9.83 -14.23
N ASN A 36 -25.01 -10.23 -12.96
CA ASN A 36 -26.07 -9.76 -12.05
C ASN A 36 -26.03 -8.25 -11.79
N TYR A 37 -24.92 -7.58 -12.10
CA TYR A 37 -24.72 -6.14 -11.89
C TYR A 37 -24.67 -5.36 -13.21
N CYS A 38 -24.82 -6.05 -14.34
CA CYS A 38 -25.01 -5.46 -15.66
C CYS A 38 -25.91 -6.36 -16.52
N PRO A 39 -27.22 -6.40 -16.26
CA PRO A 39 -28.14 -7.33 -16.91
C PRO A 39 -28.26 -7.12 -18.42
N SER A 40 -28.12 -5.88 -18.88
CA SER A 40 -28.12 -5.50 -20.30
C SER A 40 -26.81 -5.84 -21.03
N ALA A 41 -25.79 -6.32 -20.32
CA ALA A 41 -24.47 -6.70 -20.85
C ALA A 41 -23.80 -5.63 -21.74
N ASN A 42 -24.10 -4.35 -21.48
CA ASN A 42 -23.61 -3.19 -22.24
C ASN A 42 -22.63 -2.33 -21.43
N CYS A 43 -22.06 -2.87 -20.34
CA CYS A 43 -21.23 -2.12 -19.39
C CYS A 43 -19.73 -2.24 -19.70
N ASP A 44 -19.33 -1.92 -20.93
CA ASP A 44 -18.02 -2.29 -21.44
C ASP A 44 -16.86 -1.40 -20.97
N SER A 45 -17.16 -0.25 -20.35
CA SER A 45 -16.13 0.66 -19.92
C SER A 45 -15.38 0.15 -18.67
N GLU A 46 -14.10 0.48 -18.57
CA GLU A 46 -13.29 0.12 -17.40
C GLU A 46 -13.89 0.63 -16.08
N LEU A 47 -14.54 1.81 -16.10
CA LEU A 47 -15.19 2.37 -14.91
C LEU A 47 -16.40 1.53 -14.50
N GLU A 48 -17.19 1.03 -15.45
CA GLU A 48 -18.34 0.18 -15.16
C GLU A 48 -17.90 -1.20 -14.67
N LYS A 49 -16.84 -1.79 -15.24
CA LYS A 49 -16.29 -3.06 -14.74
C LYS A 49 -15.77 -2.92 -13.30
N ILE A 50 -15.08 -1.81 -12.99
CA ILE A 50 -14.67 -1.47 -11.61
C ILE A 50 -15.90 -1.38 -10.69
N THR A 51 -16.98 -0.75 -11.18
CA THR A 51 -18.24 -0.62 -10.45
C THR A 51 -18.86 -1.98 -10.15
N ILE A 52 -18.96 -2.86 -11.15
CA ILE A 52 -19.45 -4.23 -11.00
C ILE A 52 -18.60 -5.00 -9.99
N GLY A 53 -17.27 -4.91 -10.08
CA GLY A 53 -16.35 -5.53 -9.14
C GLY A 53 -16.56 -5.06 -7.70
N PHE A 54 -16.77 -3.75 -7.50
CA PHE A 54 -17.08 -3.18 -6.20
C PHE A 54 -18.40 -3.68 -5.63
N LEU A 55 -19.48 -3.70 -6.43
CA LEU A 55 -20.78 -4.19 -5.99
C LEU A 55 -20.75 -5.68 -5.63
N TRP A 56 -20.04 -6.48 -6.42
CA TRP A 56 -19.82 -7.89 -6.13
C TRP A 56 -19.04 -8.09 -4.82
N LEU A 57 -17.95 -7.34 -4.58
CA LEU A 57 -17.22 -7.41 -3.30
C LEU A 57 -18.11 -7.03 -2.12
N LEU A 58 -18.98 -6.05 -2.30
CA LEU A 58 -19.92 -5.62 -1.27
C LEU A 58 -20.94 -6.72 -0.93
N GLU A 59 -21.49 -7.41 -1.93
CA GLU A 59 -22.35 -8.58 -1.73
C GLU A 59 -21.59 -9.71 -0.98
N LYS A 60 -20.33 -9.97 -1.34
CA LYS A 60 -19.50 -10.97 -0.65
C LYS A 60 -19.24 -10.59 0.80
N TYR A 61 -18.87 -9.33 1.05
CA TYR A 61 -18.71 -8.79 2.39
C TYR A 61 -19.95 -9.01 3.26
N CYS A 62 -21.13 -8.72 2.71
CA CYS A 62 -22.39 -8.93 3.40
C CYS A 62 -22.67 -10.40 3.70
N SER A 63 -22.41 -11.27 2.72
CA SER A 63 -22.56 -12.72 2.86
C SER A 63 -21.65 -13.29 3.95
N ILE A 64 -20.38 -12.85 3.98
CA ILE A 64 -19.39 -13.26 5.00
C ILE A 64 -19.80 -12.77 6.39
N SER A 65 -20.35 -11.56 6.48
CA SER A 65 -20.80 -11.00 7.77
C SER A 65 -21.96 -11.76 8.41
N LYS A 66 -22.60 -12.70 7.70
CA LYS A 66 -23.83 -13.44 8.09
C LYS A 66 -25.00 -12.55 8.55
N SER A 67 -24.86 -11.24 8.42
CA SER A 67 -25.88 -10.28 8.81
C SER A 67 -26.84 -10.07 7.65
N LYS A 68 -28.14 -10.24 7.89
CA LYS A 68 -29.21 -10.10 6.88
C LYS A 68 -29.16 -8.79 6.10
N ASN A 69 -28.54 -7.76 6.68
CA ASN A 69 -28.51 -6.39 6.16
C ASN A 69 -27.09 -5.78 6.13
N CYS A 70 -26.02 -6.58 6.19
CA CYS A 70 -24.65 -6.04 6.27
C CYS A 70 -24.43 -5.09 7.47
N ASN A 71 -25.25 -5.24 8.52
CA ASN A 71 -25.44 -4.25 9.59
C ASN A 71 -24.57 -4.51 10.82
N GLU A 72 -23.91 -5.66 10.92
CA GLU A 72 -23.13 -5.98 12.11
C GLU A 72 -21.71 -5.39 12.02
N ASN A 73 -21.50 -4.37 12.85
CA ASN A 73 -20.28 -3.60 13.11
C ASN A 73 -19.76 -2.71 11.98
N ASN A 74 -19.83 -1.40 12.23
CA ASN A 74 -19.16 -0.36 11.44
C ASN A 74 -17.63 -0.46 11.47
N ASN A 75 -17.06 -1.18 12.43
CA ASN A 75 -15.61 -1.33 12.59
C ASN A 75 -15.01 -2.52 11.84
N ASN A 76 -15.72 -3.11 10.87
CA ASN A 76 -15.18 -4.25 10.14
C ASN A 76 -14.05 -3.82 9.18
N PRO A 77 -12.79 -4.25 9.43
CA PRO A 77 -11.65 -3.96 8.55
C PRO A 77 -11.91 -4.27 7.07
N PHE A 78 -12.73 -5.28 6.78
CA PHE A 78 -12.99 -5.71 5.41
C PHE A 78 -13.61 -4.62 4.55
N PHE A 79 -14.48 -3.78 5.11
CA PHE A 79 -15.06 -2.68 4.35
C PHE A 79 -13.98 -1.66 3.98
N LEU A 80 -13.09 -1.31 4.91
CA LEU A 80 -12.01 -0.37 4.65
C LEU A 80 -11.02 -0.90 3.60
N TYR A 81 -10.69 -2.19 3.63
CA TYR A 81 -9.85 -2.83 2.60
C TYR A 81 -10.52 -2.87 1.23
N MET A 82 -11.84 -3.11 1.17
CA MET A 82 -12.60 -3.03 -0.07
C MET A 82 -12.59 -1.60 -0.65
N ILE A 83 -12.77 -0.61 0.22
CA ILE A 83 -12.75 0.81 -0.16
C ILE A 83 -11.35 1.25 -0.61
N SER A 84 -10.27 0.73 0.00
CA SER A 84 -8.91 1.01 -0.48
C SER A 84 -8.64 0.38 -1.85
N TRP A 85 -9.13 -0.84 -2.10
CA TRP A 85 -9.09 -1.46 -3.43
C TRP A 85 -9.84 -0.62 -4.49
N LEU A 86 -11.08 -0.21 -4.18
CA LEU A 86 -11.88 0.63 -5.09
C LEU A 86 -11.14 1.93 -5.40
N SER A 87 -10.60 2.58 -4.36
CA SER A 87 -9.84 3.82 -4.49
C SER A 87 -8.61 3.64 -5.37
N TYR A 88 -7.87 2.54 -5.21
CA TYR A 88 -6.74 2.20 -6.07
C TYR A 88 -7.16 2.04 -7.54
N LYS A 89 -8.24 1.29 -7.81
CA LYS A 89 -8.75 1.10 -9.17
C LYS A 89 -9.21 2.40 -9.82
N LEU A 90 -9.94 3.23 -9.08
CA LEU A 90 -10.37 4.55 -9.54
C LEU A 90 -9.14 5.41 -9.82
N ASN A 91 -8.20 5.55 -8.88
CA ASN A 91 -7.00 6.39 -9.05
C ASN A 91 -6.15 6.00 -10.27
N LYS A 92 -6.13 4.71 -10.65
CA LYS A 92 -5.45 4.21 -11.86
C LYS A 92 -6.24 4.44 -13.16
N ASN A 93 -7.54 4.68 -13.08
CA ASN A 93 -8.38 4.89 -14.26
C ASN A 93 -8.28 6.35 -14.71
N SER A 94 -7.59 6.62 -15.82
CA SER A 94 -7.41 7.99 -16.34
C SER A 94 -8.70 8.72 -16.76
N LYS A 95 -9.84 8.00 -16.87
CA LYS A 95 -11.12 8.56 -17.31
C LYS A 95 -12.05 8.97 -16.17
N HIS A 96 -11.72 8.66 -14.92
CA HIS A 96 -12.54 9.09 -13.77
C HIS A 96 -12.20 10.54 -13.36
N ASN A 97 -13.16 11.27 -12.80
CA ASN A 97 -13.00 12.66 -12.34
C ASN A 97 -13.51 12.87 -10.91
N PHE A 98 -13.51 11.82 -10.10
CA PHE A 98 -14.00 11.85 -8.74
C PHE A 98 -12.88 12.21 -7.77
N THR A 99 -13.14 13.16 -6.87
CA THR A 99 -12.20 13.47 -5.79
C THR A 99 -12.44 12.56 -4.60
N LYS A 100 -13.71 12.35 -4.24
CA LYS A 100 -14.12 11.47 -3.15
C LYS A 100 -14.86 10.26 -3.66
N ILE A 101 -14.85 9.19 -2.85
CA ILE A 101 -15.57 7.95 -3.16
C ILE A 101 -17.08 8.17 -3.16
N SER A 102 -17.57 9.07 -2.29
CA SER A 102 -18.97 9.51 -2.26
C SER A 102 -19.42 10.14 -3.58
N ASP A 103 -18.57 10.92 -4.24
CA ASP A 103 -18.87 11.53 -5.55
C ASP A 103 -19.05 10.45 -6.63
N PHE A 104 -18.13 9.46 -6.65
CA PHE A 104 -18.22 8.29 -7.53
C PHE A 104 -19.53 7.53 -7.28
N TYR A 105 -19.83 7.23 -6.01
CA TYR A 105 -21.02 6.47 -5.66
C TYR A 105 -22.30 7.17 -6.12
N ASN A 106 -22.46 8.46 -5.79
CA ASN A 106 -23.67 9.19 -6.13
C ASN A 106 -23.84 9.28 -7.66
N LYS A 107 -22.81 9.75 -8.37
CA LYS A 107 -22.92 10.05 -9.80
C LYS A 107 -22.93 8.80 -10.69
N HIS A 108 -22.20 7.75 -10.30
CA HIS A 108 -21.96 6.61 -11.18
C HIS A 108 -22.69 5.34 -10.74
N VAL A 109 -22.91 5.14 -9.43
CA VAL A 109 -23.60 3.93 -8.94
C VAL A 109 -25.09 4.19 -8.74
N ASN A 110 -25.44 5.31 -8.09
CA ASN A 110 -26.84 5.63 -7.81
C ASN A 110 -27.57 6.19 -9.04
N ASP A 111 -26.97 7.12 -9.78
CA ASP A 111 -27.67 7.78 -10.89
C ASP A 111 -27.76 6.93 -12.18
N ASN A 112 -26.79 6.02 -12.42
CA ASN A 112 -26.80 5.11 -13.57
C ASN A 112 -27.55 3.78 -13.31
N ASN A 113 -28.42 3.73 -12.29
CA ASN A 113 -29.29 2.58 -11.99
C ASN A 113 -28.61 1.22 -11.73
N PHE A 114 -27.29 1.15 -11.51
CA PHE A 114 -26.63 -0.08 -11.03
C PHE A 114 -27.27 -0.64 -9.76
N ILE A 115 -27.89 0.23 -8.95
CA ILE A 115 -28.65 -0.18 -7.75
C ILE A 115 -29.93 -0.96 -8.11
N ASN A 116 -30.63 -0.55 -9.19
CA ASN A 116 -31.84 -1.23 -9.64
C ASN A 116 -31.49 -2.56 -10.34
N ASP A 117 -30.40 -2.55 -11.09
CA ASP A 117 -29.86 -3.71 -11.79
C ASP A 117 -29.33 -4.77 -10.81
N ALA A 118 -28.80 -4.35 -9.66
CA ALA A 118 -28.44 -5.20 -8.53
C ALA A 118 -29.67 -5.78 -7.79
N SER A 119 -30.69 -6.21 -8.53
CA SER A 119 -31.95 -6.82 -8.05
C SER A 119 -31.76 -7.96 -7.04
N LYS A 120 -30.60 -8.64 -7.05
CA LYS A 120 -30.23 -9.69 -6.09
C LYS A 120 -29.65 -9.17 -4.78
N PHE A 121 -29.08 -7.97 -4.76
CA PHE A 121 -28.48 -7.40 -3.56
C PHE A 121 -29.47 -6.49 -2.82
N LYS A 122 -30.45 -7.16 -2.18
CA LYS A 122 -31.47 -6.51 -1.36
C LYS A 122 -30.80 -5.62 -0.29
N ASN A 123 -31.23 -4.37 -0.19
CA ASN A 123 -30.76 -3.36 0.75
C ASN A 123 -29.37 -2.73 0.47
N LEU A 124 -28.79 -2.88 -0.73
CA LEU A 124 -27.54 -2.22 -1.17
C LEU A 124 -27.46 -0.73 -0.77
N LYS A 125 -28.51 0.03 -1.10
CA LYS A 125 -28.59 1.48 -0.82
C LYS A 125 -28.57 1.77 0.68
N GLU A 126 -29.30 0.98 1.48
CA GLU A 126 -29.33 1.13 2.94
C GLU A 126 -27.96 0.81 3.56
N THR A 127 -27.33 -0.27 3.11
CA THR A 127 -25.98 -0.69 3.54
C THR A 127 -24.95 0.42 3.30
N ILE A 128 -24.95 1.00 2.10
CA ILE A 128 -24.00 2.05 1.75
C ILE A 128 -24.29 3.34 2.52
N ASN A 129 -25.56 3.72 2.65
CA ASN A 129 -25.93 4.91 3.42
C ASN A 129 -25.45 4.83 4.88
N LYS A 130 -25.50 3.66 5.51
CA LYS A 130 -24.96 3.46 6.87
C LYS A 130 -23.44 3.55 6.97
N LYS A 131 -22.74 3.39 5.84
CA LYS A 131 -21.28 3.45 5.74
C LYS A 131 -20.80 4.70 5.01
N LYS A 132 -21.68 5.69 4.83
CA LYS A 132 -21.39 6.92 4.08
C LYS A 132 -20.17 7.66 4.60
N ASP A 133 -19.96 7.65 5.92
CA ASP A 133 -18.81 8.30 6.56
C ASP A 133 -17.46 7.72 6.09
N PHE A 134 -17.43 6.42 5.76
CA PHE A 134 -16.24 5.77 5.20
C PHE A 134 -16.04 6.06 3.71
N LEU A 135 -17.08 6.55 3.01
CA LEU A 135 -17.02 6.95 1.61
C LEU A 135 -16.67 8.43 1.43
N ASP A 136 -16.80 9.25 2.49
CA ASP A 136 -16.40 10.66 2.47
C ASP A 136 -14.88 10.85 2.62
N ILE A 137 -14.11 10.06 1.87
CA ILE A 137 -12.64 10.06 1.86
C ILE A 137 -12.13 10.32 0.45
N ASN A 138 -10.98 10.98 0.37
CA ASN A 138 -10.31 11.26 -0.89
C ASN A 138 -9.79 9.94 -1.51
N ILE A 139 -10.04 9.76 -2.81
CA ILE A 139 -9.65 8.55 -3.56
C ILE A 139 -8.13 8.38 -3.60
N ASP A 140 -7.35 9.44 -3.83
CA ASP A 140 -5.89 9.36 -3.85
C ASP A 140 -5.33 8.95 -2.48
N ASP A 141 -5.80 9.58 -1.41
CA ASP A 141 -5.36 9.25 -0.05
C ASP A 141 -5.70 7.79 0.33
N MET A 142 -6.92 7.35 0.04
CA MET A 142 -7.36 6.00 0.38
C MET A 142 -6.70 4.92 -0.51
N SER A 143 -6.33 5.26 -1.75
CA SER A 143 -5.65 4.34 -2.67
C SER A 143 -4.28 3.88 -2.16
N LYS A 144 -3.59 4.70 -1.36
CA LYS A 144 -2.25 4.42 -0.83
C LYS A 144 -2.22 3.23 0.13
N PHE A 145 -3.36 2.90 0.74
CA PHE A 145 -3.47 1.78 1.68
C PHE A 145 -3.54 0.41 0.99
N TYR A 146 -3.91 0.36 -0.29
CA TYR A 146 -4.14 -0.89 -0.99
C TYR A 146 -2.86 -1.72 -1.18
N ASP A 147 -1.72 -1.08 -1.46
CA ASP A 147 -0.44 -1.78 -1.57
C ASP A 147 -0.07 -2.50 -0.27
N ALA A 148 -0.23 -1.83 0.88
CA ALA A 148 0.04 -2.43 2.19
C ALA A 148 -0.91 -3.61 2.44
N PHE A 149 -2.20 -3.43 2.17
CA PHE A 149 -3.18 -4.50 2.28
C PHE A 149 -2.83 -5.71 1.38
N LYS A 150 -2.35 -5.48 0.15
CA LYS A 150 -1.94 -6.55 -0.77
C LYS A 150 -0.74 -7.35 -0.25
N PHE A 151 0.27 -6.69 0.31
CA PHE A 151 1.38 -7.41 0.96
C PHE A 151 0.91 -8.22 2.16
N LEU A 152 -0.05 -7.69 2.94
CA LEU A 152 -0.67 -8.42 4.05
C LEU A 152 -1.40 -9.67 3.57
N CYS A 153 -2.24 -9.57 2.53
CA CYS A 153 -2.88 -10.72 1.89
C CYS A 153 -1.85 -11.77 1.43
N SER A 154 -0.78 -11.31 0.79
CA SER A 154 0.28 -12.19 0.29
C SER A 154 0.98 -12.94 1.43
N MET A 155 1.21 -12.29 2.57
CA MET A 155 1.77 -12.95 3.76
C MET A 155 0.83 -14.01 4.32
N TYR A 156 -0.48 -13.74 4.40
CA TYR A 156 -1.48 -14.71 4.84
C TYR A 156 -1.53 -15.94 3.91
N GLY A 157 -1.53 -15.72 2.59
CA GLY A 157 -1.45 -16.81 1.61
C GLY A 157 -0.16 -17.64 1.74
N ASN A 158 0.98 -16.98 1.90
CA ASN A 158 2.26 -17.66 2.11
C ASN A 158 2.28 -18.47 3.42
N LEU A 159 1.69 -17.96 4.50
CA LEU A 159 1.55 -18.68 5.76
C LEU A 159 0.72 -19.95 5.59
N ALA A 160 -0.39 -19.89 4.84
CA ALA A 160 -1.24 -21.04 4.57
C ALA A 160 -0.52 -22.11 3.73
N MET A 161 0.36 -21.70 2.81
CA MET A 161 1.14 -22.61 1.95
C MET A 161 2.46 -23.10 2.58
N GLY A 162 2.82 -22.64 3.78
CA GLY A 162 4.12 -22.96 4.39
C GLY A 162 5.33 -22.31 3.71
N LYS A 163 5.11 -21.22 2.97
CA LYS A 163 6.12 -20.46 2.22
C LYS A 163 6.74 -19.34 3.08
N TYR A 164 7.54 -19.72 4.06
CA TYR A 164 7.99 -18.81 5.11
C TYR A 164 9.04 -17.77 4.68
N ASP A 165 9.85 -18.07 3.65
CA ASP A 165 10.83 -17.12 3.12
C ASP A 165 10.13 -15.98 2.35
N GLU A 166 9.15 -16.32 1.51
CA GLU A 166 8.34 -15.35 0.80
C GLU A 166 7.48 -14.51 1.75
N LEU A 167 6.98 -15.12 2.83
CA LEU A 167 6.30 -14.39 3.91
C LEU A 167 7.24 -13.33 4.52
N SER A 168 8.48 -13.71 4.84
CA SER A 168 9.48 -12.81 5.43
C SER A 168 9.82 -11.64 4.49
N ASN A 169 10.00 -11.93 3.19
CA ASN A 169 10.23 -10.90 2.17
C ASN A 169 9.04 -9.94 2.07
N ASN A 170 7.82 -10.46 2.02
CA ASN A 170 6.61 -9.64 1.99
C ASN A 170 6.44 -8.79 3.27
N ALA A 171 6.89 -9.28 4.43
CA ALA A 171 6.86 -8.51 5.67
C ALA A 171 7.75 -7.27 5.63
N ILE A 172 8.89 -7.33 4.93
CA ILE A 172 9.78 -6.17 4.72
C ILE A 172 9.10 -5.14 3.81
N HIS A 173 8.48 -5.58 2.71
CA HIS A 173 7.73 -4.68 1.82
C HIS A 173 6.51 -4.05 2.52
N PHE A 174 5.80 -4.84 3.32
CA PHE A 174 4.71 -4.37 4.16
C PHE A 174 5.17 -3.31 5.16
N LEU A 175 6.28 -3.54 5.88
CA LEU A 175 6.85 -2.57 6.83
C LEU A 175 7.10 -1.21 6.16
N ASN A 176 7.71 -1.21 4.98
CA ASN A 176 8.02 0.04 4.27
C ASN A 176 6.74 0.81 3.94
N LYS A 177 5.74 0.13 3.34
CA LYS A 177 4.45 0.76 3.02
C LYS A 177 3.71 1.23 4.27
N TYR A 178 3.70 0.42 5.32
CA TYR A 178 3.04 0.76 6.58
C TYR A 178 3.70 1.97 7.25
N THR A 179 5.03 2.06 7.24
CA THR A 179 5.77 3.18 7.85
C THR A 179 5.40 4.51 7.19
N ASP A 180 5.37 4.55 5.85
CA ASP A 180 4.95 5.74 5.11
C ASP A 180 3.52 6.15 5.43
N LEU A 181 2.61 5.17 5.52
CA LEU A 181 1.22 5.41 5.90
C LEU A 181 1.11 5.90 7.35
N ASN A 182 1.85 5.31 8.28
CA ASN A 182 1.81 5.67 9.70
C ASN A 182 2.27 7.11 9.94
N ASP A 183 3.37 7.51 9.30
CA ASP A 183 3.92 8.86 9.43
C ASP A 183 2.94 9.97 9.03
N TYR A 184 2.03 9.67 8.11
CA TYR A 184 1.13 10.66 7.52
C TYR A 184 -0.33 10.50 7.96
N TYR A 185 -0.79 9.29 8.24
CA TYR A 185 -2.22 9.02 8.42
C TYR A 185 -2.60 8.48 9.80
N ASN A 186 -1.63 8.24 10.70
CA ASN A 186 -1.89 7.92 12.09
C ASN A 186 -2.38 9.13 12.92
N VAL A 187 -3.54 9.68 12.54
CA VAL A 187 -4.23 10.78 13.22
C VAL A 187 -5.49 10.23 13.88
N LYS A 188 -5.51 10.20 15.21
CA LYS A 188 -6.57 9.57 16.02
C LYS A 188 -7.97 10.04 15.60
N GLY A 189 -8.89 9.09 15.44
CA GLY A 189 -10.30 9.34 15.16
C GLY A 189 -10.62 9.56 13.67
N THR A 190 -9.63 9.49 12.78
CA THR A 190 -9.84 9.58 11.33
C THR A 190 -10.07 8.21 10.70
N THR A 191 -10.77 8.16 9.57
CA THR A 191 -10.93 6.94 8.76
C THR A 191 -9.59 6.31 8.39
N HIS A 192 -8.59 7.14 8.06
CA HIS A 192 -7.25 6.65 7.73
C HIS A 192 -6.58 5.95 8.93
N SER A 193 -6.73 6.51 10.15
CA SER A 193 -6.22 5.84 11.35
C SER A 193 -6.94 4.53 11.66
N GLN A 194 -8.21 4.38 11.27
CA GLN A 194 -8.96 3.14 11.45
C GLN A 194 -8.45 2.03 10.53
N ILE A 195 -8.23 2.30 9.23
CA ILE A 195 -7.64 1.31 8.32
C ILE A 195 -6.19 0.98 8.71
N LEU A 196 -5.42 1.97 9.16
CA LEU A 196 -4.07 1.74 9.65
C LEU A 196 -4.06 0.83 10.88
N SER A 197 -4.95 1.10 11.84
CA SER A 197 -5.11 0.25 13.03
C SER A 197 -5.52 -1.17 12.63
N ALA A 198 -6.39 -1.32 11.64
CA ALA A 198 -6.78 -2.63 11.15
C ALA A 198 -5.60 -3.41 10.55
N LEU A 199 -4.80 -2.77 9.69
CA LEU A 199 -3.58 -3.36 9.12
C LEU A 199 -2.60 -3.81 10.21
N LEU A 200 -2.41 -2.98 11.25
CA LEU A 200 -1.55 -3.30 12.40
C LEU A 200 -2.09 -4.51 13.18
N THR A 201 -3.39 -4.52 13.49
CA THR A 201 -4.03 -5.62 14.22
C THR A 201 -3.92 -6.93 13.44
N ASP A 202 -4.19 -6.90 12.14
CA ASP A 202 -4.12 -8.08 11.29
C ASP A 202 -2.67 -8.57 11.13
N TYR A 203 -1.70 -7.67 10.96
CA TYR A 203 -0.28 -8.04 10.93
C TYR A 203 0.16 -8.70 12.24
N ASN A 204 -0.22 -8.16 13.39
CA ASN A 204 0.12 -8.73 14.70
C ASN A 204 -0.48 -10.11 14.89
N LYS A 205 -1.74 -10.30 14.45
CA LYS A 205 -2.37 -11.63 14.42
C LYS A 205 -1.58 -12.60 13.54
N LEU A 206 -1.20 -12.19 12.32
CA LEU A 206 -0.36 -13.00 11.43
C LEU A 206 0.96 -13.38 12.09
N LYS A 207 1.64 -12.45 12.77
CA LYS A 207 2.90 -12.70 13.47
C LYS A 207 2.72 -13.76 14.56
N THR A 208 1.62 -13.71 15.32
CA THR A 208 1.28 -14.74 16.30
C THR A 208 1.02 -16.10 15.64
N ASP A 209 0.27 -16.15 14.55
CA ASP A 209 -0.06 -17.39 13.85
C ASP A 209 1.18 -18.01 13.18
N TYR A 210 2.07 -17.18 12.63
CA TYR A 210 3.36 -17.58 12.07
C TYR A 210 4.26 -18.24 13.12
N ALA A 211 4.37 -17.64 14.30
CA ALA A 211 5.17 -18.18 15.40
C ALA A 211 4.64 -19.54 15.91
N LYS A 212 3.34 -19.81 15.79
CA LYS A 212 2.74 -21.10 16.16
C LYS A 212 2.95 -22.19 15.12
N LYS A 213 2.94 -21.83 13.82
CA LYS A 213 3.01 -22.80 12.71
C LYS A 213 4.44 -23.16 12.31
N ASN A 214 5.38 -22.22 12.45
CA ASN A 214 6.77 -22.46 12.10
C ASN A 214 7.57 -22.84 13.35
N THR A 215 8.25 -23.98 13.31
CA THR A 215 9.07 -24.49 14.44
C THR A 215 10.32 -23.65 14.68
N ASN A 216 10.82 -22.93 13.66
CA ASN A 216 11.94 -22.01 13.74
C ASN A 216 11.61 -20.70 12.99
N PRO A 217 10.74 -19.84 13.55
CA PRO A 217 10.30 -18.62 12.89
C PRO A 217 11.44 -17.59 12.82
N LYS A 218 11.66 -17.01 11.64
CA LYS A 218 12.48 -15.80 11.50
C LYS A 218 11.77 -14.63 12.18
N GLU A 219 12.52 -13.72 12.77
CA GLU A 219 11.90 -12.55 13.40
C GLU A 219 11.28 -11.64 12.31
N LEU A 220 9.96 -11.42 12.42
CA LEU A 220 9.25 -10.48 11.56
C LEU A 220 9.38 -9.06 12.11
N PRO A 221 9.51 -8.04 11.22
CA PRO A 221 9.76 -6.66 11.62
C PRO A 221 8.70 -6.13 12.58
N ILE A 222 9.09 -5.18 13.43
CA ILE A 222 8.19 -4.48 14.34
C ILE A 222 7.68 -3.25 13.62
N LEU A 223 6.36 -3.05 13.61
CA LEU A 223 5.74 -1.89 12.98
C LEU A 223 5.83 -0.66 13.89
N PRO A 224 5.99 0.55 13.32
CA PRO A 224 5.91 1.78 14.09
C PRO A 224 4.48 2.00 14.64
N THR A 225 4.38 2.54 15.85
CA THR A 225 3.10 2.87 16.50
C THR A 225 2.98 4.35 16.89
N GLY A 226 4.04 5.13 16.64
CA GLY A 226 4.07 6.57 16.92
C GLY A 226 3.03 7.34 16.10
N ILE A 227 2.54 8.45 16.66
CA ILE A 227 1.57 9.35 16.03
C ILE A 227 2.17 9.94 14.74
N ALA A 228 1.32 10.17 13.74
CA ALA A 228 1.72 10.77 12.46
C ALA A 228 2.44 12.10 12.68
N THR A 229 3.68 12.21 12.19
CA THR A 229 4.50 13.43 12.31
C THR A 229 4.39 14.30 11.05
N LYS A 230 4.27 13.69 9.86
CA LYS A 230 4.16 14.40 8.57
C LYS A 230 2.79 15.04 8.37
N SER A 231 1.74 14.51 9.01
CA SER A 231 0.41 15.12 8.99
C SER A 231 0.40 16.50 9.64
N PHE A 232 1.10 16.65 10.77
CA PHE A 232 1.27 17.93 11.45
C PHE A 232 1.97 18.92 10.53
N LEU A 233 3.00 18.47 9.79
CA LEU A 233 3.73 19.32 8.85
C LEU A 233 2.86 19.83 7.68
N ARG A 234 1.89 19.05 7.21
CA ARG A 234 0.93 19.48 6.16
C ARG A 234 -0.09 20.50 6.68
N ASN A 235 -0.53 20.35 7.94
CA ASN A 235 -1.53 21.25 8.53
C ASN A 235 -0.90 22.53 9.10
N SER A 236 0.39 22.51 9.42
CA SER A 236 1.16 23.73 9.63
C SER A 236 1.49 24.34 8.26
N SER A 237 1.22 25.65 8.08
CA SER A 237 1.67 26.44 6.92
C SER A 237 3.20 26.63 6.92
N ILE A 238 3.95 25.56 7.16
CA ILE A 238 5.39 25.53 7.07
C ILE A 238 5.64 24.61 5.88
N GLN A 239 5.78 25.22 4.70
CA GLN A 239 6.47 24.59 3.58
C GLN A 239 7.89 24.26 4.06
N ILE A 240 8.06 23.11 4.71
CA ILE A 240 9.38 22.55 4.95
C ILE A 240 9.84 22.11 3.57
N SER A 241 10.54 23.04 2.91
CA SER A 241 11.38 22.74 1.76
C SER A 241 12.19 21.52 2.13
N VAL A 242 11.88 20.39 1.48
CA VAL A 242 12.69 19.19 1.51
C VAL A 242 14.09 19.68 1.16
N ILE A 243 15.01 19.70 2.12
CA ILE A 243 16.39 20.10 1.87
C ILE A 243 16.84 19.26 0.67
N PRO A 244 17.06 19.88 -0.51
CA PRO A 244 17.14 19.09 -1.71
C PRO A 244 18.37 18.20 -1.57
N MET A 245 18.23 16.93 -1.97
CA MET A 245 19.27 15.90 -1.89
C MET A 245 20.63 16.39 -2.44
N THR A 246 20.58 17.42 -3.29
CA THR A 246 21.72 18.20 -3.79
C THR A 246 22.61 18.80 -2.69
N PHE A 247 22.08 19.30 -1.56
CA PHE A 247 22.90 19.84 -0.46
C PHE A 247 23.69 18.75 0.26
N ILE A 248 23.09 17.58 0.48
CA ILE A 248 23.78 16.42 1.09
C ILE A 248 24.89 15.95 0.14
N PHE A 249 24.61 15.90 -1.17
CA PHE A 249 25.60 15.52 -2.17
C PHE A 249 26.76 16.54 -2.26
N CYS A 250 26.46 17.85 -2.20
CA CYS A 250 27.49 18.90 -2.16
C CYS A 250 28.36 18.78 -0.91
N ALA A 251 27.76 18.53 0.27
CA ALA A 251 28.51 18.36 1.51
C ALA A 251 29.44 17.13 1.46
N LEU A 252 28.97 16.01 0.90
CA LEU A 252 29.80 14.81 0.69
C LEU A 252 30.97 15.06 -0.27
N LEU A 253 30.75 15.79 -1.37
CA LEU A 253 31.81 16.15 -2.31
C LEU A 253 32.87 17.05 -1.68
N ILE A 254 32.46 18.05 -0.88
CA ILE A 254 33.38 18.93 -0.15
C ILE A 254 34.20 18.13 0.86
N TYR A 255 33.55 17.25 1.63
CA TYR A 255 34.22 16.39 2.61
C TYR A 255 35.27 15.47 1.95
N LEU A 256 34.90 14.79 0.86
CA LEU A 256 35.81 13.94 0.09
C LEU A 256 36.99 14.73 -0.48
N GLY A 257 36.76 15.96 -0.97
CA GLY A 257 37.83 16.84 -1.45
C GLY A 257 38.84 17.21 -0.35
N ILE A 258 38.38 17.48 0.87
CA ILE A 258 39.23 17.77 2.03
C ILE A 258 40.07 16.54 2.42
N VAL A 259 39.45 15.37 2.49
CA VAL A 259 40.13 14.10 2.83
C VAL A 259 41.17 13.75 1.76
N TYR A 260 40.82 13.88 0.48
CA TYR A 260 41.72 13.61 -0.63
C TYR A 260 42.94 14.55 -0.63
N LYS A 261 42.72 15.86 -0.43
CA LYS A 261 43.81 16.85 -0.35
C LYS A 261 44.79 16.53 0.80
N ARG A 262 44.27 16.14 1.97
CA ARG A 262 45.08 15.76 3.13
C ARG A 262 45.89 14.48 2.88
N SER A 263 45.29 13.48 2.24
CA SER A 263 45.97 12.22 1.88
C SER A 263 47.10 12.43 0.86
N SER A 264 46.84 13.20 -0.20
CA SER A 264 47.85 13.51 -1.24
C SER A 264 49.05 14.27 -0.66
N PHE A 265 48.81 15.19 0.27
CA PHE A 265 49.88 15.91 0.96
C PHE A 265 50.77 14.98 1.81
N ASP A 266 50.17 14.04 2.55
CA ASP A 266 50.94 13.08 3.35
C ASP A 266 51.76 12.13 2.47
N PHE A 267 51.20 11.71 1.32
CA PHE A 267 51.93 10.90 0.34
C PHE A 267 53.15 11.64 -0.24
N ARG A 268 53.00 12.90 -0.67
CA ARG A 268 54.11 13.73 -1.16
C ARG A 268 55.22 13.87 -0.12
N LYS A 269 54.85 14.04 1.16
CA LYS A 269 55.80 14.16 2.27
C LYS A 269 56.59 12.85 2.50
N ARG A 270 55.94 11.69 2.37
CA ARG A 270 56.60 10.37 2.44
C ARG A 270 57.56 10.16 1.28
N LEU A 271 57.16 10.53 0.07
CA LEU A 271 58.00 10.43 -1.14
C LEU A 271 59.27 11.30 -1.04
N GLN A 272 59.13 12.54 -0.56
CA GLN A 272 60.28 13.42 -0.32
C GLN A 272 61.26 12.84 0.71
N LYS A 273 60.76 12.28 1.82
CA LYS A 273 61.61 11.61 2.82
C LYS A 273 62.36 10.41 2.23
N LEU A 274 61.71 9.61 1.40
CA LEU A 274 62.33 8.47 0.70
C LEU A 274 63.45 8.93 -0.24
N ASN A 275 63.21 9.96 -1.06
CA ASN A 275 64.23 10.52 -1.95
C ASN A 275 65.46 11.04 -1.20
N LEU A 276 65.26 11.69 -0.05
CA LEU A 276 66.37 12.14 0.80
C LEU A 276 67.16 10.97 1.39
N ARG A 277 66.51 9.88 1.80
CA ARG A 277 67.18 8.66 2.27
C ARG A 277 68.00 7.99 1.16
N ILE A 278 67.43 7.87 -0.04
CA ILE A 278 68.13 7.33 -1.22
C ILE A 278 69.36 8.17 -1.55
N LYS A 279 69.25 9.52 -1.51
CA LYS A 279 70.39 10.42 -1.75
C LYS A 279 71.49 10.28 -0.70
N LYS A 280 71.15 10.08 0.57
CA LYS A 280 72.12 9.81 1.65
C LYS A 280 72.82 8.46 1.47
N ILE A 281 72.09 7.42 1.08
CA ILE A 281 72.67 6.09 0.81
C ILE A 281 73.64 6.15 -0.37
N LYS A 282 73.25 6.79 -1.49
CA LYS A 282 74.13 6.97 -2.65
C LYS A 282 75.43 7.72 -2.30
N ARG A 283 75.37 8.72 -1.42
CA ARG A 283 76.57 9.45 -0.95
C ARG A 283 77.50 8.60 -0.09
N LYS A 284 76.99 7.60 0.65
CA LYS A 284 77.79 6.66 1.44
C LYS A 284 78.45 5.56 0.61
N ILE A 285 77.93 5.27 -0.58
CA ILE A 285 78.47 4.25 -1.49
C ILE A 285 79.60 4.82 -2.36
N ASN A 286 79.57 6.13 -2.62
CA ASN A 286 80.57 6.82 -3.46
C ASN A 286 81.76 7.39 -2.67
N HIS A 287 81.91 7.03 -1.40
CA HIS A 287 83.00 7.41 -0.50
C HIS A 287 83.58 6.15 0.12
#